data_AF-A0A956GG37-F1
#
_entry.id   AF-A0A956GG37-F1
#
_cell.length_a   1.000
_cell.length_b   1.000
_cell.length_c   1.000
_cell.angle_alpha   90.00
_cell.angle_beta   90.00
_cell.angle_gamma   90.00
#
_symmetry.space_group_name_H-M   'P 1'
#
loop_
_entity.id
_entity.type
_entity.pdbx_description
1 polymer ?
#
loop_
_entity_poly.entity_id
_entity_poly.type
_entity_poly.pdbx_seq_one_letter_code
_entity_poly.pdbx_strand_id
1 'polypeptide(L)'
;MFGDQLADAGDPRGELIAIEQRLAARDDDDGADIDDETRALWKRRHALVEANQARWLGDEVAAALALPGRELGRVLTWRYGYLERLSLWFSYETDKESFEQARARMTRQVGALLDCDAARFLRSFACSVSEQGHIDDLVQVIARTPRAVTALELSCWAREVDQPAVGTARCDALAHALPALRQLKLHGARMLQTLRHAALETLQLDRADALDGLLEDNNDIARDDAPELPALSHLDLALRNSPYYTPVDATQPPRLVTLLCNPAMPALRSIDLSRNDDCSEPLYQPELLAALAERRPETLLLPTPLGEHAADALRAQAGALSRIAKLSMPRLYTHASAVSEDALREMLPALQIEAVLPHRPSWAVRGREVLEVNSGDKSECVWVGFASLMELIEEHWPALGAPQRAAVDGLIAAYEEIDYYDEGDGRPLRAELRRAPLRAAFEAMGLDDEAAPYWLNGRIVEMYKVLCDERHDTIDIEKVWGW
;
A
#
# COMPACT_ATOMS: atom_id res chain seq x y z
N MET A 1 -21.09 31.47 -3.00
CA MET A 1 -20.09 30.42 -3.32
C MET A 1 -20.79 29.22 -3.96
N PHE A 2 -20.05 28.25 -4.52
CA PHE A 2 -20.62 27.04 -5.13
C PHE A 2 -21.55 26.25 -4.17
N GLY A 3 -21.24 26.21 -2.87
CA GLY A 3 -22.10 25.58 -1.86
C GLY A 3 -23.48 26.24 -1.70
N ASP A 4 -23.54 27.58 -1.72
CA ASP A 4 -24.80 28.32 -1.63
C ASP A 4 -25.68 28.07 -2.85
N GLN A 5 -25.07 27.99 -4.04
CA GLN A 5 -25.80 27.67 -5.28
C GLN A 5 -26.41 26.27 -5.23
N LEU A 6 -25.72 25.29 -4.64
CA LEU A 6 -26.23 23.94 -4.43
C LEU A 6 -27.36 23.92 -3.41
N ALA A 7 -27.23 24.66 -2.31
CA ALA A 7 -28.27 24.79 -1.29
C ALA A 7 -29.56 25.45 -1.86
N ASP A 8 -29.40 26.52 -2.63
CA ASP A 8 -30.50 27.20 -3.32
C ASP A 8 -31.22 26.29 -4.33
N ALA A 9 -30.47 25.34 -4.93
CA ALA A 9 -31.00 24.32 -5.82
C ALA A 9 -31.61 23.10 -5.09
N GLY A 10 -31.57 23.08 -3.75
CA GLY A 10 -32.04 21.95 -2.95
C GLY A 10 -31.12 20.72 -2.99
N ASP A 11 -29.85 20.88 -3.39
CA ASP A 11 -28.85 19.82 -3.30
C ASP A 11 -28.23 19.77 -1.88
N PRO A 12 -28.39 18.68 -1.10
CA PRO A 12 -27.77 18.47 0.21
C PRO A 12 -26.25 18.58 0.21
N ARG A 13 -25.59 18.54 -0.95
CA ARG A 13 -24.16 18.86 -1.06
C ARG A 13 -23.83 20.28 -0.61
N GLY A 14 -24.76 21.24 -0.75
CA GLY A 14 -24.58 22.60 -0.22
C GLY A 14 -24.40 22.63 1.29
N GLU A 15 -25.25 21.88 2.02
CA GLU A 15 -25.13 21.71 3.48
C GLU A 15 -23.84 20.98 3.86
N LEU A 16 -23.48 19.92 3.13
CA LEU A 16 -22.24 19.17 3.36
C LEU A 16 -20.98 20.03 3.19
N ILE A 17 -20.94 20.91 2.19
CA ILE A 17 -19.83 21.86 2.00
C ILE A 17 -19.67 22.76 3.23
N ALA A 18 -20.77 23.31 3.73
CA ALA A 18 -20.74 24.17 4.91
C ALA A 18 -20.28 23.41 6.17
N ILE A 19 -20.74 22.16 6.36
CA ILE A 19 -20.32 21.31 7.48
C ILE A 19 -18.82 20.99 7.40
N GLU A 20 -18.34 20.52 6.26
CA GLU A 20 -16.94 20.11 6.11
C GLU A 20 -15.97 21.30 6.16
N GLN A 21 -16.37 22.50 5.72
CA GLN A 21 -15.57 23.72 5.92
C GLN A 21 -15.47 24.13 7.40
N ARG A 22 -16.54 23.94 8.18
CA ARG A 22 -16.52 24.20 9.63
C ARG A 22 -15.68 23.18 10.39
N LEU A 23 -15.71 21.91 9.98
CA LEU A 23 -14.85 20.87 10.54
C LEU A 23 -13.37 21.17 10.23
N ALA A 24 -13.04 21.46 8.97
CA ALA A 24 -11.66 21.78 8.59
C ALA A 24 -11.09 23.02 9.29
N ALA A 25 -11.91 24.04 9.58
CA ALA A 25 -11.49 25.22 10.33
C ALA A 25 -11.25 24.96 11.83
N ARG A 26 -11.63 23.79 12.34
CA ARG A 26 -11.45 23.35 13.73
C ARG A 26 -10.30 22.35 13.88
N ASP A 27 -9.98 21.59 12.83
CA ASP A 27 -8.87 20.63 12.82
C ASP A 27 -7.47 21.32 12.93
N ASP A 28 -7.39 22.65 12.73
CA ASP A 28 -6.16 23.45 12.94
C ASP A 28 -5.88 23.79 14.43
N ASP A 29 -6.79 23.47 15.36
CA ASP A 29 -6.58 23.64 16.81
C ASP A 29 -5.98 22.35 17.41
N ASP A 30 -4.65 22.23 17.35
CA ASP A 30 -3.86 21.14 17.93
C ASP A 30 -4.26 20.83 19.39
N GLY A 31 -4.99 19.73 19.58
CA GLY A 31 -5.10 19.03 20.87
C GLY A 31 -6.29 19.38 21.78
N ALA A 32 -7.33 20.08 21.31
CA ALA A 32 -8.53 20.32 22.12
C ALA A 32 -9.52 19.14 22.06
N ASP A 33 -10.16 18.83 23.19
CA ASP A 33 -11.27 17.87 23.28
C ASP A 33 -12.33 18.14 22.20
N ILE A 34 -12.74 17.10 21.46
CA ILE A 34 -13.83 17.18 20.46
C ILE A 34 -15.12 17.60 21.18
N ASP A 35 -15.49 18.88 21.03
CA ASP A 35 -16.70 19.43 21.63
C ASP A 35 -18.00 18.79 21.06
N ASP A 36 -19.11 18.95 21.78
CA ASP A 36 -20.40 18.39 21.39
C ASP A 36 -20.88 18.90 20.02
N GLU A 37 -20.47 20.12 19.63
CA GLU A 37 -20.79 20.70 18.33
C GLU A 37 -20.07 19.97 17.20
N THR A 38 -18.78 19.69 17.34
CA THR A 38 -17.96 18.95 16.37
C THR A 38 -18.50 17.53 16.21
N ARG A 39 -18.89 16.88 17.32
CA ARG A 39 -19.57 15.58 17.29
C ARG A 39 -20.91 15.64 16.55
N ALA A 40 -21.70 16.69 16.78
CA ALA A 40 -22.96 16.90 16.07
C ALA A 40 -22.77 17.14 14.57
N LEU A 41 -21.72 17.89 14.18
CA LEU A 41 -21.34 18.12 12.79
C LEU A 41 -20.93 16.82 12.08
N TRP A 42 -20.09 15.97 12.71
CA TRP A 42 -19.74 14.65 12.20
C TRP A 42 -20.98 13.76 12.02
N LYS A 43 -21.84 13.68 13.04
CA LYS A 43 -23.08 12.90 12.97
C LYS A 43 -23.99 13.36 11.84
N ARG A 44 -24.13 14.69 11.66
CA ARG A 44 -24.92 15.26 10.57
C ARG A 44 -24.31 14.98 9.20
N ARG A 45 -22.99 15.09 9.06
CA ARG A 45 -22.25 14.74 7.85
C ARG A 45 -22.52 13.29 7.43
N HIS A 46 -22.36 12.34 8.36
CA HIS A 46 -22.63 10.92 8.09
C HIS A 46 -24.07 10.68 7.67
N ALA A 47 -25.04 11.23 8.40
CA ALA A 47 -26.46 11.10 8.07
C ALA A 47 -26.80 11.66 6.67
N LEU A 48 -26.20 12.79 6.28
CA LEU A 48 -26.39 13.38 4.95
C LEU A 48 -25.82 12.49 3.84
N VAL A 49 -24.64 11.88 4.05
CA VAL A 49 -24.06 10.96 3.07
C VAL A 49 -24.90 9.70 2.94
N GLU A 50 -25.26 9.06 4.05
CA GLU A 50 -26.07 7.83 4.06
C GLU A 50 -27.42 8.02 3.38
N ALA A 51 -28.11 9.13 3.64
CA ALA A 51 -29.42 9.40 3.08
C ALA A 51 -29.41 9.72 1.58
N ASN A 52 -28.27 10.18 1.03
CA ASN A 52 -28.21 10.72 -0.33
C ASN A 52 -27.24 9.99 -1.28
N GLN A 53 -26.39 9.10 -0.78
CA GLN A 53 -25.38 8.38 -1.58
C GLN A 53 -25.99 7.68 -2.80
N ALA A 54 -27.13 7.00 -2.63
CA ALA A 54 -27.78 6.27 -3.72
C ALA A 54 -28.21 7.22 -4.85
N ARG A 55 -28.75 8.38 -4.48
CA ARG A 55 -29.16 9.42 -5.43
C ARG A 55 -27.97 10.01 -6.18
N TRP A 56 -26.84 10.22 -5.51
CA TRP A 56 -25.65 10.80 -6.13
C TRP A 56 -24.89 9.82 -7.04
N LEU A 57 -24.92 8.53 -6.70
CA LEU A 57 -24.30 7.46 -7.50
C LEU A 57 -25.19 7.03 -8.68
N GLY A 58 -26.50 7.21 -8.56
CA GLY A 58 -27.50 6.73 -9.50
C GLY A 58 -27.95 5.30 -9.18
N ASP A 59 -29.19 4.98 -9.55
CA ASP A 59 -29.88 3.75 -9.10
C ASP A 59 -29.15 2.45 -9.50
N GLU A 60 -28.58 2.39 -10.71
CA GLU A 60 -27.84 1.21 -11.20
C GLU A 60 -26.59 0.94 -10.37
N VAL A 61 -25.81 1.98 -10.09
CA VAL A 61 -24.60 1.90 -9.29
C VAL A 61 -24.94 1.65 -7.82
N ALA A 62 -25.93 2.37 -7.28
CA ALA A 62 -26.39 2.19 -5.91
C ALA A 62 -26.87 0.75 -5.66
N ALA A 63 -27.60 0.16 -6.61
CA ALA A 63 -28.04 -1.24 -6.54
C ALA A 63 -26.87 -2.22 -6.61
N ALA A 64 -25.90 -2.00 -7.51
CA ALA A 64 -24.68 -2.81 -7.60
C ALA A 64 -23.87 -2.78 -6.29
N LEU A 65 -23.83 -1.62 -5.64
CA LEU A 65 -23.17 -1.45 -4.36
C LEU A 65 -24.03 -2.00 -3.19
N ALA A 66 -25.36 -1.97 -3.27
CA ALA A 66 -26.23 -2.43 -2.19
C ALA A 66 -26.26 -3.96 -2.00
N LEU A 67 -25.74 -4.74 -2.96
CA LEU A 67 -25.72 -6.21 -2.89
C LEU A 67 -24.82 -6.66 -1.71
N PRO A 68 -25.40 -7.28 -0.66
CA PRO A 68 -24.62 -7.89 0.40
C PRO A 68 -24.09 -9.22 -0.14
N GLY A 69 -22.81 -9.26 -0.47
CA GLY A 69 -22.17 -10.45 -1.02
C GLY A 69 -20.66 -10.24 -1.17
N ARG A 70 -19.90 -11.34 -1.05
CA ARG A 70 -18.43 -11.41 -1.08
C ARG A 70 -17.80 -11.01 -2.42
N GLU A 71 -18.61 -10.64 -3.41
CA GLU A 71 -18.22 -10.51 -4.82
C GLU A 71 -17.55 -9.17 -5.17
N LEU A 72 -17.73 -8.13 -4.35
CA LEU A 72 -17.17 -6.80 -4.63
C LEU A 72 -16.74 -6.07 -3.35
N GLY A 73 -15.44 -6.12 -3.06
CA GLY A 73 -14.84 -5.25 -2.05
C GLY A 73 -14.84 -3.81 -2.58
N ARG A 74 -15.15 -2.82 -1.73
CA ARG A 74 -15.06 -1.42 -2.12
C ARG A 74 -14.63 -0.48 -1.01
N VAL A 75 -13.95 0.59 -1.40
CA VAL A 75 -13.73 1.75 -0.54
C VAL A 75 -14.15 3.01 -1.29
N LEU A 76 -15.11 3.72 -0.71
CA LEU A 76 -15.59 5.03 -1.16
C LEU A 76 -15.19 6.07 -0.12
N THR A 77 -14.37 7.05 -0.51
CA THR A 77 -14.10 8.22 0.33
C THR A 77 -14.86 9.40 -0.24
N TRP A 78 -15.71 9.99 0.61
CA TRP A 78 -16.55 11.13 0.25
C TRP A 78 -15.95 12.42 0.75
N ARG A 79 -16.02 13.45 -0.09
CA ARG A 79 -15.72 14.84 0.26
C ARG A 79 -16.74 15.76 -0.40
N TYR A 80 -17.39 16.61 0.40
CA TYR A 80 -18.44 17.53 -0.06
C TYR A 80 -19.60 16.85 -0.82
N GLY A 81 -19.85 15.56 -0.55
CA GLY A 81 -20.84 14.75 -1.27
C GLY A 81 -20.44 14.33 -2.69
N TYR A 82 -19.15 14.40 -3.00
CA TYR A 82 -18.51 13.83 -4.18
C TYR A 82 -17.52 12.73 -3.76
N LEU A 83 -17.22 11.81 -4.68
CA LEU A 83 -16.19 10.81 -4.49
C LEU A 83 -14.81 11.46 -4.67
N GLU A 84 -13.98 11.39 -3.64
CA GLU A 84 -12.56 11.74 -3.71
C GLU A 84 -11.70 10.54 -4.11
N ARG A 85 -12.05 9.37 -3.55
CA ARG A 85 -11.40 8.09 -3.82
C ARG A 85 -12.44 7.00 -4.08
N LEU A 86 -12.15 6.18 -5.08
CA LEU A 86 -12.87 4.96 -5.42
C LEU A 86 -11.87 3.81 -5.48
N SER A 87 -12.12 2.74 -4.74
CA SER A 87 -11.37 1.48 -4.85
C SER A 87 -12.35 0.33 -5.00
N LEU A 88 -12.15 -0.51 -6.00
CA LEU A 88 -13.01 -1.64 -6.35
C LEU A 88 -12.16 -2.90 -6.45
N TRP A 89 -12.56 -3.95 -5.74
CA TRP A 89 -11.95 -5.28 -5.82
C TRP A 89 -13.02 -6.29 -6.19
N PHE A 90 -12.74 -7.11 -7.19
CA PHE A 90 -13.68 -8.09 -7.71
C PHE A 90 -13.23 -9.49 -7.32
N SER A 91 -14.14 -10.26 -6.73
CA SER A 91 -13.96 -11.69 -6.48
C SER A 91 -14.96 -12.48 -7.32
N TYR A 92 -14.47 -13.46 -8.06
CA TYR A 92 -15.31 -14.35 -8.87
C TYR A 92 -15.68 -15.58 -8.03
N GLU A 93 -16.87 -15.57 -7.41
CA GLU A 93 -17.51 -16.80 -6.94
C GLU A 93 -18.16 -17.50 -8.15
N THR A 94 -17.53 -18.58 -8.61
CA THR A 94 -17.75 -19.21 -9.92
C THR A 94 -18.96 -20.13 -10.03
N ASP A 95 -19.86 -20.17 -9.05
CA ASP A 95 -20.83 -21.27 -8.99
C ASP A 95 -22.11 -21.03 -9.81
N LYS A 96 -22.37 -19.82 -10.31
CA LYS A 96 -23.66 -19.51 -10.99
C LYS A 96 -23.60 -18.60 -12.22
N GLU A 97 -22.52 -17.86 -12.46
CA GLU A 97 -22.41 -16.89 -13.56
C GLU A 97 -21.23 -17.22 -14.46
N SER A 98 -21.39 -17.08 -15.78
CA SER A 98 -20.25 -17.24 -16.68
C SER A 98 -19.29 -16.06 -16.54
N PHE A 99 -18.01 -16.32 -16.72
CA PHE A 99 -16.97 -15.31 -16.61
C PHE A 99 -17.20 -14.07 -17.49
N GLU A 100 -17.63 -14.26 -18.74
CA GLU A 100 -17.96 -13.17 -19.67
C GLU A 100 -19.12 -12.28 -19.18
N GLN A 101 -20.09 -12.86 -18.48
CA GLN A 101 -21.20 -12.09 -17.90
C GLN A 101 -20.72 -11.23 -16.73
N ALA A 102 -19.90 -11.81 -15.85
CA ALA A 102 -19.28 -11.08 -14.74
C ALA A 102 -18.38 -9.94 -15.25
N ARG A 103 -17.57 -10.18 -16.29
CA ARG A 103 -16.79 -9.16 -17.02
C ARG A 103 -17.64 -8.00 -17.51
N ALA A 104 -18.66 -8.30 -18.31
CA ALA A 104 -19.47 -7.28 -18.96
C ALA A 104 -20.25 -6.46 -17.93
N ARG A 105 -20.71 -7.11 -16.85
CA ARG A 105 -21.33 -6.43 -15.71
C ARG A 105 -20.34 -5.50 -15.01
N MET A 106 -19.13 -5.98 -14.70
CA MET A 106 -18.07 -5.20 -14.05
C MET A 106 -17.70 -3.95 -14.86
N THR A 107 -17.34 -4.12 -16.13
CA THR A 107 -16.99 -3.01 -17.03
C THR A 107 -18.11 -1.96 -17.08
N ARG A 108 -19.37 -2.41 -17.17
CA ARG A 108 -20.54 -1.51 -17.16
C ARG A 108 -20.67 -0.76 -15.84
N GLN A 109 -20.51 -1.44 -14.70
CA GLN A 109 -20.58 -0.83 -13.37
C GLN A 109 -19.46 0.19 -13.14
N VAL A 110 -18.22 -0.13 -13.54
CA VAL A 110 -17.10 0.81 -13.47
C VAL A 110 -17.37 2.03 -14.37
N GLY A 111 -17.86 1.82 -15.58
CA GLY A 111 -18.25 2.91 -16.48
C GLY A 111 -19.32 3.81 -15.86
N ALA A 112 -20.42 3.22 -15.38
CA ALA A 112 -21.49 3.95 -14.72
C ALA A 112 -21.01 4.72 -13.47
N LEU A 113 -20.09 4.15 -12.70
CA LEU A 113 -19.45 4.79 -11.55
C LEU A 113 -18.60 6.01 -11.95
N LEU A 114 -17.79 5.89 -12.99
CA LEU A 114 -16.93 6.98 -13.45
C LEU A 114 -17.73 8.10 -14.14
N ASP A 115 -18.86 7.75 -14.75
CA ASP A 115 -19.77 8.68 -15.42
C ASP A 115 -20.74 9.39 -14.46
N CYS A 116 -20.97 8.85 -13.25
CA CYS A 116 -21.91 9.47 -12.31
C CYS A 116 -21.45 10.86 -11.83
N ASP A 117 -22.41 11.69 -11.42
CA ASP A 117 -22.14 13.05 -10.96
C ASP A 117 -21.30 13.07 -9.67
N ALA A 118 -21.45 12.06 -8.80
CA ALA A 118 -20.60 11.93 -7.60
C ALA A 118 -19.11 11.79 -7.95
N ALA A 119 -18.75 11.15 -9.06
CA ALA A 119 -17.35 10.98 -9.48
C ALA A 119 -16.74 12.22 -10.16
N ARG A 120 -17.46 13.36 -10.19
CA ARG A 120 -17.03 14.58 -10.87
C ARG A 120 -15.65 15.08 -10.46
N PHE A 121 -15.30 14.91 -9.19
CA PHE A 121 -14.02 15.36 -8.61
C PHE A 121 -13.16 14.18 -8.14
N LEU A 122 -13.36 13.00 -8.73
CA LEU A 122 -12.58 11.81 -8.40
C LEU A 122 -11.10 12.06 -8.66
N ARG A 123 -10.28 11.93 -7.61
CA ARG A 123 -8.82 12.12 -7.66
C ARG A 123 -8.06 10.81 -7.71
N SER A 124 -8.56 9.81 -6.98
CA SER A 124 -7.91 8.50 -6.85
C SER A 124 -8.86 7.39 -7.27
N PHE A 125 -8.40 6.56 -8.20
CA PHE A 125 -9.12 5.38 -8.65
C PHE A 125 -8.25 4.14 -8.50
N ALA A 126 -8.80 3.08 -7.89
CA ALA A 126 -8.16 1.78 -7.80
C ALA A 126 -9.11 0.70 -8.27
N CYS A 127 -8.61 -0.25 -9.05
CA CYS A 127 -9.39 -1.37 -9.57
C CYS A 127 -8.54 -2.63 -9.61
N SER A 128 -9.07 -3.76 -9.16
CA SER A 128 -8.47 -5.07 -9.43
C SER A 128 -9.12 -5.78 -10.61
N VAL A 129 -8.36 -6.65 -11.28
CA VAL A 129 -8.84 -7.55 -12.33
C VAL A 129 -8.13 -8.88 -12.24
N SER A 130 -8.80 -9.95 -12.69
CA SER A 130 -8.26 -11.30 -12.69
C SER A 130 -7.75 -11.79 -14.05
N GLU A 131 -8.06 -11.09 -15.16
CA GLU A 131 -7.78 -11.58 -16.52
C GLU A 131 -7.43 -10.48 -17.54
N GLN A 132 -6.69 -10.87 -18.58
CA GLN A 132 -6.15 -9.99 -19.62
C GLN A 132 -7.21 -9.19 -20.38
N GLY A 133 -8.29 -9.85 -20.81
CA GLY A 133 -9.35 -9.19 -21.54
C GLY A 133 -10.04 -8.08 -20.73
N HIS A 134 -10.02 -8.18 -19.40
CA HIS A 134 -10.67 -7.19 -18.54
C HIS A 134 -9.89 -5.88 -18.49
N ILE A 135 -8.56 -5.95 -18.58
CA ILE A 135 -7.70 -4.75 -18.65
C ILE A 135 -8.07 -3.92 -19.88
N ASP A 136 -8.25 -4.55 -21.04
CA ASP A 136 -8.60 -3.84 -22.27
C ASP A 136 -9.87 -3.02 -22.12
N ASP A 137 -10.93 -3.65 -21.59
CA ASP A 137 -12.20 -2.98 -21.40
C ASP A 137 -12.12 -1.87 -20.35
N LEU A 138 -11.40 -2.10 -19.26
CA LEU A 138 -11.22 -1.10 -18.21
C LEU A 138 -10.40 0.10 -18.68
N VAL A 139 -9.29 -0.12 -19.40
CA VAL A 139 -8.49 0.95 -20.00
C VAL A 139 -9.37 1.78 -20.94
N GLN A 140 -10.22 1.14 -21.75
CA GLN A 140 -11.17 1.87 -22.60
C GLN A 140 -12.21 2.67 -21.81
N VAL A 141 -12.73 2.13 -20.70
CA VAL A 141 -13.68 2.82 -19.83
C VAL A 141 -13.03 4.03 -19.15
N ILE A 142 -11.84 3.83 -18.58
CA ILE A 142 -11.02 4.89 -17.99
C ILE A 142 -10.72 5.96 -19.05
N ALA A 143 -10.36 5.54 -20.27
CA ALA A 143 -10.03 6.46 -21.36
C ALA A 143 -11.17 7.35 -21.83
N ARG A 144 -12.42 6.94 -21.61
CA ARG A 144 -13.61 7.75 -21.92
C ARG A 144 -13.96 8.75 -20.82
N THR A 145 -13.28 8.66 -19.67
CA THR A 145 -13.58 9.47 -18.49
C THR A 145 -12.90 10.84 -18.60
N PRO A 146 -13.63 11.97 -18.74
CA PRO A 146 -13.05 13.30 -18.95
C PRO A 146 -12.49 13.93 -17.65
N ARG A 147 -11.99 13.13 -16.71
CA ARG A 147 -11.70 13.56 -15.33
C ARG A 147 -10.20 13.69 -15.10
N ALA A 148 -9.82 14.63 -14.23
CA ALA A 148 -8.44 14.81 -13.79
C ALA A 148 -8.09 13.81 -12.68
N VAL A 149 -8.15 12.50 -12.97
CA VAL A 149 -7.64 11.48 -12.05
C VAL A 149 -6.14 11.71 -11.89
N THR A 150 -5.70 11.93 -10.66
CA THR A 150 -4.30 12.20 -10.33
C THR A 150 -3.59 10.96 -9.79
N ALA A 151 -4.32 9.96 -9.32
CA ALA A 151 -3.77 8.71 -8.82
C ALA A 151 -4.56 7.50 -9.36
N LEU A 152 -3.86 6.56 -9.98
CA LEU A 152 -4.43 5.32 -10.52
C LEU A 152 -3.71 4.10 -9.93
N GLU A 153 -4.48 3.12 -9.45
CA GLU A 153 -4.00 1.81 -9.04
C GLU A 153 -4.70 0.72 -9.86
N LEU A 154 -3.93 -0.08 -10.60
CA LEU A 154 -4.44 -1.24 -11.33
C LEU A 154 -3.80 -2.49 -10.75
N SER A 155 -4.61 -3.36 -10.14
CA SER A 155 -4.14 -4.62 -9.58
C SER A 155 -4.55 -5.79 -10.47
N CYS A 156 -3.60 -6.32 -11.21
CA CYS A 156 -3.79 -7.43 -12.13
C CYS A 156 -3.37 -8.72 -11.42
N TRP A 157 -4.36 -9.42 -10.88
CA TRP A 157 -4.19 -10.74 -10.32
C TRP A 157 -4.46 -11.76 -11.43
N ALA A 158 -3.84 -12.94 -11.36
CA ALA A 158 -4.18 -14.04 -12.25
C ALA A 158 -4.36 -15.29 -11.39
N ARG A 159 -5.41 -16.07 -11.66
CA ARG A 159 -5.57 -17.41 -11.07
C ARG A 159 -4.70 -18.46 -11.79
N GLU A 160 -4.25 -18.16 -13.00
CA GLU A 160 -3.52 -19.10 -13.88
C GLU A 160 -2.15 -18.54 -14.32
N VAL A 161 -1.42 -19.34 -15.12
CA VAL A 161 -0.02 -19.16 -15.56
C VAL A 161 0.17 -17.96 -16.51
N ASP A 162 -0.91 -17.45 -17.12
CA ASP A 162 -0.86 -16.30 -18.02
C ASP A 162 -1.39 -15.04 -17.32
N GLN A 163 -0.47 -14.25 -16.75
CA GLN A 163 -0.85 -13.00 -16.11
C GLN A 163 -1.27 -11.93 -17.12
N PRO A 164 -2.27 -11.10 -16.79
CA PRO A 164 -2.61 -9.92 -17.56
C PRO A 164 -1.44 -8.92 -17.63
N ALA A 165 -0.90 -8.67 -18.83
CA ALA A 165 0.00 -7.58 -19.13
C ALA A 165 -0.77 -6.34 -19.61
N VAL A 166 -0.44 -5.14 -19.13
CA VAL A 166 -1.00 -3.89 -19.69
C VAL A 166 -0.35 -3.64 -21.05
N GLY A 167 0.97 -3.77 -21.18
CA GLY A 167 1.67 -3.60 -22.47
C GLY A 167 1.61 -2.17 -23.04
N THR A 168 2.45 -1.92 -24.04
CA THR A 168 2.71 -0.59 -24.65
C THR A 168 1.46 0.17 -25.05
N ALA A 169 0.62 -0.39 -25.92
CA ALA A 169 -0.53 0.32 -26.48
C ALA A 169 -1.54 0.77 -25.41
N ARG A 170 -1.65 0.03 -24.30
CA ARG A 170 -2.57 0.36 -23.19
C ARG A 170 -1.96 1.41 -22.27
N CYS A 171 -0.65 1.34 -22.01
CA CYS A 171 0.07 2.39 -21.29
C CYS A 171 -0.06 3.75 -22.01
N ASP A 172 0.08 3.76 -23.34
CA ASP A 172 -0.10 4.97 -24.15
C ASP A 172 -1.54 5.48 -24.10
N ALA A 173 -2.52 4.57 -24.19
CA ALA A 173 -3.94 4.93 -24.07
C ALA A 173 -4.26 5.53 -22.70
N LEU A 174 -3.73 4.95 -21.61
CA LEU A 174 -3.88 5.49 -20.25
C LEU A 174 -3.20 6.85 -20.10
N ALA A 175 -2.00 7.02 -20.64
CA ALA A 175 -1.27 8.28 -20.60
C ALA A 175 -1.99 9.40 -21.36
N HIS A 176 -2.59 9.08 -22.50
CA HIS A 176 -3.39 10.03 -23.27
C HIS A 176 -4.70 10.37 -22.56
N ALA A 177 -5.34 9.37 -21.95
CA ALA A 177 -6.60 9.51 -21.23
C ALA A 177 -6.49 10.33 -19.96
N LEU A 178 -5.40 10.16 -19.21
CA LEU A 178 -5.21 10.71 -17.88
C LEU A 178 -4.01 11.67 -17.86
N PRO A 179 -4.04 12.79 -18.61
CA PRO A 179 -2.88 13.68 -18.71
C PRO A 179 -2.50 14.36 -17.38
N ALA A 180 -3.41 14.36 -16.41
CA ALA A 180 -3.19 14.89 -15.06
C ALA A 180 -2.68 13.83 -14.07
N LEU A 181 -2.42 12.60 -14.52
CA LEU A 181 -1.96 11.51 -13.66
C LEU A 181 -0.58 11.81 -13.09
N ARG A 182 -0.50 11.83 -11.77
CA ARG A 182 0.74 12.05 -11.01
C ARG A 182 1.24 10.78 -10.35
N GLN A 183 0.35 9.87 -10.01
CA GLN A 183 0.68 8.62 -9.34
C GLN A 183 0.10 7.44 -10.10
N LEU A 184 0.95 6.48 -10.44
CA LEU A 184 0.55 5.23 -11.08
C LEU A 184 1.10 4.07 -10.26
N LYS A 185 0.21 3.24 -9.75
CA LYS A 185 0.53 1.96 -9.11
C LYS A 185 0.02 0.83 -9.98
N LEU A 186 0.92 -0.07 -10.35
CA LEU A 186 0.58 -1.27 -11.10
C LEU A 186 1.05 -2.49 -10.31
N HIS A 187 0.17 -3.48 -10.20
CA HIS A 187 0.52 -4.81 -9.71
C HIS A 187 0.27 -5.79 -10.85
N GLY A 188 1.32 -6.42 -11.40
CA GLY A 188 1.22 -7.33 -12.55
C GLY A 188 2.43 -7.30 -13.50
N ALA A 189 2.42 -8.19 -14.49
CA ALA A 189 3.53 -8.48 -15.41
C ALA A 189 3.75 -7.51 -16.59
N ARG A 190 5.01 -7.26 -17.00
CA ARG A 190 5.42 -6.65 -18.31
C ARG A 190 4.88 -5.23 -18.55
N MET A 191 5.17 -4.29 -17.66
CA MET A 191 4.44 -3.02 -17.59
C MET A 191 5.18 -1.78 -18.13
N LEU A 192 6.52 -1.83 -18.31
CA LEU A 192 7.33 -0.62 -18.51
C LEU A 192 7.93 -0.36 -19.90
N GLN A 193 7.57 -1.15 -20.91
CA GLN A 193 8.27 -1.10 -22.20
C GLN A 193 8.43 0.31 -22.77
N THR A 194 7.37 1.13 -22.78
CA THR A 194 7.37 2.44 -23.46
C THR A 194 6.58 3.52 -22.73
N LEU A 195 6.38 3.43 -21.42
CA LEU A 195 5.51 4.39 -20.70
C LEU A 195 6.03 5.83 -20.88
N ARG A 196 5.27 6.68 -21.57
CA ARG A 196 5.55 8.12 -21.73
C ARG A 196 4.51 8.94 -21.02
N HIS A 197 4.93 9.71 -20.02
CA HIS A 197 4.00 10.54 -19.24
C HIS A 197 4.67 11.78 -18.66
N ALA A 198 4.26 12.95 -19.14
CA ALA A 198 4.92 14.22 -18.80
C ALA A 198 4.70 14.66 -17.34
N ALA A 199 3.56 14.30 -16.74
CA ALA A 199 3.16 14.75 -15.40
C ALA A 199 3.30 13.65 -14.32
N LEU A 200 3.80 12.46 -14.67
CA LEU A 200 3.86 11.35 -13.71
C LEU A 200 5.01 11.61 -12.73
N GLU A 201 4.69 11.77 -11.45
CA GLU A 201 5.63 12.08 -10.37
C GLU A 201 6.02 10.83 -9.58
N THR A 202 5.12 9.85 -9.49
CA THR A 202 5.27 8.62 -8.71
C THR A 202 4.88 7.41 -9.55
N LEU A 203 5.78 6.44 -9.64
CA LEU A 203 5.53 5.15 -10.27
C LEU A 203 5.85 4.04 -9.29
N GLN A 204 4.85 3.20 -9.03
CA GLN A 204 5.00 2.02 -8.20
C GLN A 204 4.68 0.78 -9.01
N LEU A 205 5.61 -0.17 -8.99
CA LEU A 205 5.47 -1.45 -9.64
C LEU A 205 5.68 -2.55 -8.63
N ASP A 206 4.80 -3.52 -8.71
CA ASP A 206 4.84 -4.73 -7.91
C ASP A 206 4.83 -5.90 -8.89
N ARG A 207 5.72 -6.88 -8.67
CA ARG A 207 6.08 -8.10 -9.42
C ARG A 207 7.45 -8.08 -10.14
N ALA A 208 8.12 -9.25 -10.14
CA ALA A 208 9.47 -9.47 -10.70
C ALA A 208 9.60 -9.19 -12.20
N ASP A 209 8.55 -9.40 -12.97
CA ASP A 209 8.44 -9.18 -14.41
C ASP A 209 7.90 -7.79 -14.75
N ALA A 210 7.74 -6.87 -13.79
CA ALA A 210 7.30 -5.51 -14.07
C ALA A 210 8.27 -4.74 -14.98
N LEU A 211 9.57 -5.09 -14.91
CA LEU A 211 10.64 -4.56 -15.76
C LEU A 211 10.77 -5.31 -17.10
N ASP A 212 10.02 -6.39 -17.29
CA ASP A 212 10.07 -7.16 -18.53
C ASP A 212 9.61 -6.30 -19.69
N GLY A 213 10.48 -6.26 -20.71
CA GLY A 213 10.28 -5.47 -21.91
C GLY A 213 10.89 -4.07 -21.91
N LEU A 214 11.62 -3.68 -20.86
CA LEU A 214 12.69 -2.67 -21.03
C LEU A 214 13.81 -3.18 -21.96
N LEU A 215 13.95 -4.52 -22.11
CA LEU A 215 15.00 -5.19 -22.87
C LEU A 215 14.57 -6.58 -23.40
N GLU A 216 13.36 -6.75 -23.98
CA GLU A 216 13.08 -8.02 -24.67
C GLU A 216 13.83 -8.09 -26.02
N ASP A 217 14.96 -8.82 -25.98
CA ASP A 217 15.43 -9.75 -27.01
C ASP A 217 15.67 -9.27 -28.44
N ASN A 218 16.21 -8.06 -28.64
CA ASN A 218 17.09 -7.84 -29.78
C ASN A 218 18.23 -6.90 -29.39
N ASN A 219 19.46 -7.26 -29.76
CA ASN A 219 20.67 -6.43 -29.71
C ASN A 219 20.58 -5.13 -30.56
N ASP A 220 19.37 -4.64 -30.81
CA ASP A 220 19.02 -3.57 -31.76
C ASP A 220 17.76 -2.79 -31.33
N ILE A 221 17.34 -2.79 -30.05
CA ILE A 221 16.34 -1.80 -29.60
C ILE A 221 17.00 -0.42 -29.66
N ALA A 222 16.63 0.34 -30.68
CA ALA A 222 16.96 1.73 -30.84
C ALA A 222 16.59 2.51 -29.58
N ARG A 223 17.37 3.53 -29.26
CA ARG A 223 17.18 4.48 -28.14
C ARG A 223 15.77 5.13 -28.05
N ASP A 224 14.89 4.89 -29.03
CA ASP A 224 13.60 5.57 -29.21
C ASP A 224 12.45 4.93 -28.42
N ASP A 225 12.62 3.75 -27.82
CA ASP A 225 11.56 3.03 -27.09
C ASP A 225 11.70 3.08 -25.55
N ALA A 226 12.70 3.78 -25.01
CA ALA A 226 12.84 3.91 -23.55
C ALA A 226 11.66 4.69 -22.93
N PRO A 227 11.27 4.41 -21.66
CA PRO A 227 10.24 5.18 -20.98
C PRO A 227 10.66 6.65 -20.85
N GLU A 228 9.71 7.56 -21.12
CA GLU A 228 9.91 9.01 -21.05
C GLU A 228 9.07 9.58 -19.90
N LEU A 229 9.70 9.73 -18.73
CA LEU A 229 9.03 10.14 -17.50
C LEU A 229 9.75 11.36 -16.89
N PRO A 230 9.66 12.54 -17.54
CA PRO A 230 10.49 13.70 -17.18
C PRO A 230 10.21 14.25 -15.78
N ALA A 231 8.98 14.09 -15.28
CA ALA A 231 8.56 14.53 -13.95
C ALA A 231 8.72 13.44 -12.86
N LEU A 232 9.14 12.23 -13.22
CA LEU A 232 9.20 11.12 -12.27
C LEU A 232 10.22 11.43 -11.18
N SER A 233 9.73 11.55 -9.95
CA SER A 233 10.52 11.90 -8.78
C SER A 233 10.69 10.74 -7.82
N HIS A 234 9.74 9.81 -7.81
CA HIS A 234 9.71 8.62 -6.97
C HIS A 234 9.43 7.35 -7.78
N LEU A 235 10.29 6.35 -7.63
CA LEU A 235 10.18 5.04 -8.23
C LEU A 235 10.21 3.97 -7.14
N ASP A 236 9.14 3.20 -6.99
CA ASP A 236 9.02 2.07 -6.07
C ASP A 236 8.89 0.77 -6.85
N LEU A 237 9.85 -0.15 -6.65
CA LEU A 237 9.90 -1.44 -7.32
C LEU A 237 9.91 -2.57 -6.30
N ALA A 238 8.86 -3.37 -6.29
CA ALA A 238 8.80 -4.66 -5.60
C ALA A 238 8.87 -5.79 -6.63
N LEU A 239 10.07 -6.23 -6.96
CA LEU A 239 10.39 -7.32 -7.89
C LEU A 239 10.19 -8.71 -7.24
N ARG A 240 9.14 -8.87 -6.43
CA ARG A 240 8.89 -10.11 -5.69
C ARG A 240 8.52 -11.24 -6.65
N ASN A 241 9.00 -12.44 -6.31
CA ASN A 241 8.55 -13.66 -6.96
C ASN A 241 7.14 -13.99 -6.49
N SER A 242 6.29 -14.39 -7.42
CA SER A 242 5.11 -15.15 -7.02
C SER A 242 5.53 -16.49 -6.44
N PRO A 243 4.79 -17.05 -5.46
CA PRO A 243 4.93 -18.45 -5.11
C PRO A 243 4.65 -19.40 -6.28
N TYR A 244 3.93 -18.93 -7.31
CA TYR A 244 3.55 -19.70 -8.50
C TYR A 244 4.51 -19.57 -9.69
N TYR A 245 5.58 -18.77 -9.60
CA TYR A 245 6.43 -18.43 -10.74
C TYR A 245 7.92 -18.63 -10.45
N THR A 246 8.69 -18.76 -11.54
CA THR A 246 10.14 -18.96 -11.56
C THR A 246 10.84 -17.82 -10.80
N PRO A 247 11.90 -18.10 -10.01
CA PRO A 247 12.64 -17.07 -9.28
C PRO A 247 13.12 -15.94 -10.19
N VAL A 248 13.22 -14.73 -9.63
CA VAL A 248 13.80 -13.51 -10.22
C VAL A 248 14.95 -13.91 -11.13
N ASP A 249 14.71 -13.76 -12.42
CA ASP A 249 15.70 -14.09 -13.44
C ASP A 249 16.93 -13.20 -13.24
N ALA A 250 18.12 -13.76 -13.45
CA ALA A 250 19.40 -13.06 -13.33
C ALA A 250 19.53 -11.85 -14.28
N THR A 251 18.53 -11.65 -15.15
CA THR A 251 18.40 -10.54 -16.11
C THR A 251 17.83 -9.25 -15.52
N GLN A 252 17.28 -9.25 -14.30
CA GLN A 252 16.68 -8.06 -13.69
C GLN A 252 17.69 -6.95 -13.29
N PRO A 253 18.86 -7.25 -12.69
CA PRO A 253 19.80 -6.19 -12.31
C PRO A 253 20.35 -5.39 -13.51
N PRO A 254 20.73 -5.99 -14.66
CA PRO A 254 21.08 -5.23 -15.86
C PRO A 254 19.95 -4.33 -16.38
N ARG A 255 18.69 -4.77 -16.31
CA ARG A 255 17.51 -3.97 -16.69
C ARG A 255 17.31 -2.79 -15.76
N LEU A 256 17.45 -3.00 -14.47
CA LEU A 256 17.36 -1.94 -13.48
C LEU A 256 18.49 -0.92 -13.64
N VAL A 257 19.73 -1.35 -13.88
CA VAL A 257 20.84 -0.44 -14.23
C VAL A 257 20.48 0.42 -15.45
N THR A 258 19.93 -0.19 -16.50
CA THR A 258 19.50 0.53 -17.70
C THR A 258 18.42 1.58 -17.39
N LEU A 259 17.43 1.23 -16.57
CA LEU A 259 16.38 2.14 -16.12
C LEU A 259 16.95 3.31 -15.30
N LEU A 260 17.83 3.04 -14.34
CA LEU A 260 18.44 4.06 -13.47
C LEU A 260 19.33 5.04 -14.26
N CYS A 261 20.00 4.55 -15.29
CA CYS A 261 20.82 5.33 -16.21
C CYS A 261 20.03 6.04 -17.31
N ASN A 262 18.70 5.89 -17.36
CA ASN A 262 17.87 6.51 -18.39
C ASN A 262 17.86 8.07 -18.23
N PRO A 263 18.34 8.83 -19.24
CA PRO A 263 18.35 10.29 -19.20
C PRO A 263 16.94 10.92 -19.27
N ALA A 264 15.92 10.17 -19.72
CA ALA A 264 14.55 10.65 -19.83
C ALA A 264 13.78 10.68 -18.49
N MET A 265 14.46 10.40 -17.38
CA MET A 265 13.94 10.53 -16.02
C MET A 265 14.80 11.47 -15.16
N PRO A 266 15.05 12.72 -15.57
CA PRO A 266 15.98 13.62 -14.89
C PRO A 266 15.54 14.02 -13.48
N ALA A 267 14.24 13.95 -13.17
CA ALA A 267 13.70 14.35 -11.87
C ALA A 267 13.79 13.27 -10.78
N LEU A 268 14.27 12.06 -11.11
CA LEU A 268 14.24 10.92 -10.18
C LEU A 268 15.17 11.17 -8.99
N ARG A 269 14.56 11.29 -7.80
CA ARG A 269 15.20 11.63 -6.52
C ARG A 269 15.01 10.55 -5.47
N SER A 270 13.96 9.75 -5.58
CA SER A 270 13.61 8.73 -4.60
C SER A 270 13.44 7.38 -5.28
N ILE A 271 14.15 6.38 -4.77
CA ILE A 271 14.11 5.00 -5.28
C ILE A 271 13.85 4.08 -4.08
N ASP A 272 12.81 3.25 -4.19
CA ASP A 272 12.46 2.25 -3.20
C ASP A 272 12.58 0.84 -3.78
N LEU A 273 13.51 0.08 -3.20
CA LEU A 273 13.76 -1.34 -3.47
C LEU A 273 13.57 -2.18 -2.20
N SER A 274 13.02 -1.62 -1.12
CA SER A 274 12.94 -2.29 0.20
C SER A 274 12.13 -3.58 0.18
N ARG A 275 11.15 -3.68 -0.73
CA ARG A 275 10.17 -4.78 -0.83
C ARG A 275 10.67 -5.97 -1.65
N ASN A 276 11.98 -6.25 -1.57
CA ASN A 276 12.69 -7.25 -2.35
C ASN A 276 13.59 -8.14 -1.47
N ASP A 277 13.16 -8.39 -0.24
CA ASP A 277 13.84 -9.30 0.70
C ASP A 277 14.04 -10.70 0.09
N ASP A 278 12.97 -11.28 -0.47
CA ASP A 278 12.93 -12.59 -1.13
C ASP A 278 13.87 -12.71 -2.35
N CYS A 279 14.37 -11.58 -2.87
CA CYS A 279 15.28 -11.50 -4.01
C CYS A 279 16.45 -10.54 -3.77
N SER A 280 16.87 -10.41 -2.51
CA SER A 280 17.91 -9.46 -2.10
C SER A 280 19.25 -9.71 -2.79
N GLU A 281 19.71 -10.96 -2.93
CA GLU A 281 21.02 -11.26 -3.53
C GLU A 281 21.25 -10.65 -4.93
N PRO A 282 20.35 -10.83 -5.92
CA PRO A 282 20.44 -10.13 -7.21
C PRO A 282 20.53 -8.60 -7.12
N LEU A 283 19.90 -7.98 -6.11
CA LEU A 283 19.88 -6.52 -5.95
C LEU A 283 21.16 -5.96 -5.33
N TYR A 284 21.97 -6.82 -4.71
CA TYR A 284 23.29 -6.47 -4.18
C TYR A 284 24.41 -6.74 -5.19
N GLN A 285 24.11 -6.88 -6.49
CA GLN A 285 25.15 -6.96 -7.52
C GLN A 285 25.99 -5.67 -7.60
N PRO A 286 27.32 -5.76 -7.74
CA PRO A 286 28.21 -4.60 -7.76
C PRO A 286 27.83 -3.53 -8.79
N GLU A 287 27.38 -3.95 -9.97
CA GLU A 287 27.00 -3.06 -11.07
C GLU A 287 25.77 -2.22 -10.73
N LEU A 288 24.77 -2.82 -10.09
CA LEU A 288 23.55 -2.13 -9.66
C LEU A 288 23.83 -1.15 -8.53
N LEU A 289 24.59 -1.57 -7.51
CA LEU A 289 24.98 -0.68 -6.41
C LEU A 289 25.82 0.51 -6.91
N ALA A 290 26.71 0.27 -7.89
CA ALA A 290 27.48 1.34 -8.54
C ALA A 290 26.56 2.31 -9.30
N ALA A 291 25.57 1.80 -10.06
CA ALA A 291 24.61 2.64 -10.77
C ALA A 291 23.77 3.50 -9.81
N LEU A 292 23.31 2.94 -8.69
CA LEU A 292 22.59 3.67 -7.63
C LEU A 292 23.48 4.77 -7.00
N ALA A 293 24.74 4.45 -6.72
CA ALA A 293 25.70 5.40 -6.15
C ALA A 293 26.13 6.49 -7.14
N GLU A 294 26.17 6.20 -8.44
CA GLU A 294 26.41 7.20 -9.49
C GLU A 294 25.20 8.11 -9.68
N ARG A 295 23.99 7.52 -9.67
CA ARG A 295 22.73 8.25 -9.78
C ARG A 295 22.51 9.25 -8.64
N ARG A 296 22.94 8.89 -7.42
CA ARG A 296 22.82 9.69 -6.19
C ARG A 296 21.39 10.21 -5.96
N PRO A 297 20.40 9.31 -5.79
CA PRO A 297 19.09 9.75 -5.34
C PRO A 297 19.20 10.51 -4.01
N GLU A 298 18.27 11.41 -3.73
CA GLU A 298 18.11 12.03 -2.42
C GLU A 298 17.69 10.99 -1.38
N THR A 299 16.84 10.04 -1.78
CA THR A 299 16.34 8.96 -0.92
C THR A 299 16.50 7.60 -1.61
N LEU A 300 17.16 6.66 -0.96
CA LEU A 300 17.29 5.28 -1.40
C LEU A 300 16.84 4.34 -0.28
N LEU A 301 15.86 3.48 -0.56
CA LEU A 301 15.47 2.38 0.32
C LEU A 301 15.97 1.07 -0.29
N LEU A 302 16.87 0.37 0.40
CA LEU A 302 17.39 -0.93 -0.02
C LEU A 302 16.71 -2.06 0.76
N PRO A 303 16.56 -3.27 0.20
CA PRO A 303 16.09 -4.43 0.95
C PRO A 303 17.16 -4.86 1.97
N THR A 304 16.79 -5.53 3.04
CA THR A 304 17.77 -6.01 4.03
C THR A 304 18.62 -7.14 3.45
N PRO A 305 19.95 -7.13 3.66
CA PRO A 305 20.81 -8.19 3.15
C PRO A 305 20.61 -9.49 3.93
N LEU A 306 20.11 -10.52 3.25
CA LEU A 306 19.85 -11.85 3.84
C LEU A 306 21.06 -12.79 3.77
N GLY A 307 21.98 -12.60 2.81
CA GLY A 307 23.13 -13.48 2.59
C GLY A 307 24.49 -12.79 2.77
N GLU A 308 25.54 -13.57 3.04
CA GLU A 308 26.92 -13.08 3.17
C GLU A 308 27.40 -12.36 1.89
N HIS A 309 26.99 -12.84 0.71
CA HIS A 309 27.33 -12.20 -0.56
C HIS A 309 26.74 -10.78 -0.67
N ALA A 310 25.48 -10.61 -0.29
CA ALA A 310 24.82 -9.30 -0.25
C ALA A 310 25.51 -8.35 0.74
N ALA A 311 25.89 -8.88 1.91
CA ALA A 311 26.66 -8.14 2.91
C ALA A 311 28.03 -7.68 2.40
N ASP A 312 28.77 -8.57 1.72
CA ASP A 312 30.09 -8.29 1.16
C ASP A 312 30.02 -7.21 0.06
N ALA A 313 29.03 -7.31 -0.81
CA ALA A 313 28.82 -6.32 -1.87
C ALA A 313 28.43 -4.95 -1.30
N LEU A 314 27.58 -4.93 -0.27
CA LEU A 314 27.25 -3.71 0.46
C LEU A 314 28.49 -3.08 1.11
N ARG A 315 29.37 -3.89 1.74
CA ARG A 315 30.66 -3.42 2.28
C ARG A 315 31.54 -2.81 1.20
N ALA A 316 31.66 -3.48 0.05
CA ALA A 316 32.48 -3.02 -1.06
C ALA A 316 32.01 -1.65 -1.60
N GLN A 317 30.70 -1.36 -1.55
CA GLN A 317 30.11 -0.11 -2.06
C GLN A 317 29.75 0.91 -0.97
N ALA A 318 30.04 0.63 0.30
CA ALA A 318 29.62 1.47 1.42
C ALA A 318 30.09 2.93 1.30
N GLY A 319 31.33 3.15 0.85
CA GLY A 319 31.88 4.48 0.63
C GLY A 319 31.22 5.27 -0.51
N ALA A 320 30.63 4.58 -1.49
CA ALA A 320 29.90 5.20 -2.58
C ALA A 320 28.45 5.51 -2.17
N LEU A 321 27.79 4.55 -1.50
CA LEU A 321 26.41 4.67 -1.01
C LEU A 321 26.26 5.69 0.13
N SER A 322 27.29 5.89 0.97
CA SER A 322 27.27 6.88 2.06
C SER A 322 27.12 8.34 1.60
N ARG A 323 27.21 8.61 0.29
CA ARG A 323 26.99 9.92 -0.31
C ARG A 323 25.52 10.22 -0.60
N ILE A 324 24.64 9.23 -0.47
CA ILE A 324 23.19 9.37 -0.60
C ILE A 324 22.67 10.06 0.67
N ALA A 325 21.85 11.09 0.50
CA ALA A 325 21.43 11.95 1.62
C ALA A 325 20.56 11.21 2.64
N LYS A 326 19.61 10.39 2.16
CA LYS A 326 18.79 9.50 2.98
C LYS A 326 18.91 8.08 2.45
N LEU A 327 19.69 7.24 3.14
CA LEU A 327 19.78 5.82 2.87
C LEU A 327 19.03 5.08 3.98
N SER A 328 18.01 4.31 3.62
CA SER A 328 17.21 3.54 4.57
C SER A 328 17.13 2.06 4.19
N MET A 329 16.90 1.20 5.18
CA MET A 329 16.61 -0.23 5.00
C MET A 329 15.43 -0.64 5.90
N PRO A 330 14.58 -1.58 5.46
CA PRO A 330 13.51 -2.12 6.27
C PRO A 330 14.11 -2.92 7.44
N ARG A 331 13.53 -2.81 8.63
CA ARG A 331 13.84 -3.75 9.71
C ARG A 331 13.25 -5.10 9.36
N LEU A 332 14.09 -6.12 9.16
CA LEU A 332 13.59 -7.48 9.07
C LEU A 332 13.30 -8.01 10.47
N TYR A 333 12.02 -8.28 10.70
CA TYR A 333 11.48 -8.88 11.91
C TYR A 333 11.67 -10.41 11.95
N THR A 334 12.18 -11.00 10.86
CA THR A 334 12.45 -12.43 10.75
C THR A 334 13.96 -12.71 10.81
N HIS A 335 14.33 -13.71 11.62
CA HIS A 335 15.71 -14.11 11.90
C HIS A 335 16.43 -14.66 10.66
N ALA A 336 16.91 -13.81 9.76
CA ALA A 336 17.77 -14.25 8.64
C ALA A 336 18.67 -13.16 8.04
N SER A 337 18.90 -12.00 8.69
CA SER A 337 19.94 -11.11 8.15
C SER A 337 21.33 -11.70 8.42
N ALA A 338 22.16 -11.77 7.38
CA ALA A 338 23.56 -12.17 7.50
C ALA A 338 24.43 -11.14 8.25
N VAL A 339 23.88 -9.94 8.56
CA VAL A 339 24.59 -8.85 9.22
C VAL A 339 23.73 -8.29 10.34
N SER A 340 24.31 -8.09 11.52
CA SER A 340 23.60 -7.42 12.61
C SER A 340 23.32 -5.95 12.28
N GLU A 341 22.26 -5.38 12.86
CA GLU A 341 21.95 -3.95 12.75
C GLU A 341 23.16 -3.08 13.15
N ASP A 342 23.87 -3.44 14.22
CA ASP A 342 25.07 -2.71 14.66
C ASP A 342 26.17 -2.72 13.59
N ALA A 343 26.41 -3.88 12.97
CA ALA A 343 27.42 -4.00 11.90
C ALA A 343 27.00 -3.24 10.64
N LEU A 344 25.71 -3.20 10.30
CA LEU A 344 25.19 -2.38 9.20
C LEU A 344 25.39 -0.89 9.48
N ARG A 345 25.12 -0.43 10.71
CA ARG A 345 25.35 0.96 11.13
C ARG A 345 26.83 1.33 11.18
N GLU A 346 27.71 0.40 11.54
CA GLU A 346 29.16 0.61 11.48
C GLU A 346 29.65 0.75 10.03
N MET A 347 29.17 -0.12 9.14
CA MET A 347 29.50 -0.10 7.71
C MET A 347 28.96 1.15 7.00
N LEU A 348 27.73 1.56 7.33
CA LEU A 348 27.01 2.69 6.74
C LEU A 348 26.48 3.61 7.85
N PRO A 349 27.30 4.55 8.37
CA PRO A 349 26.90 5.39 9.49
C PRO A 349 25.67 6.27 9.24
N ALA A 350 25.38 6.58 7.97
CA ALA A 350 24.20 7.35 7.55
C ALA A 350 22.94 6.48 7.35
N LEU A 351 23.02 5.16 7.53
CA LEU A 351 21.92 4.24 7.33
C LEU A 351 20.84 4.43 8.40
N GLN A 352 19.62 4.68 7.95
CA GLN A 352 18.42 4.65 8.77
C GLN A 352 17.76 3.28 8.65
N ILE A 353 17.70 2.53 9.76
CA ILE A 353 16.92 1.29 9.80
C ILE A 353 15.53 1.67 10.27
N GLU A 354 14.59 1.66 9.33
CA GLU A 354 13.20 2.06 9.54
C GLU A 354 12.37 0.80 9.80
N ALA A 355 11.37 0.91 10.68
CA ALA A 355 10.33 -0.11 10.76
C ALA A 355 9.54 -0.05 9.45
N VAL A 356 9.84 -0.97 8.55
CA VAL A 356 9.09 -1.15 7.31
C VAL A 356 8.58 -2.56 7.39
N LEU A 357 7.26 -2.69 7.34
CA LEU A 357 6.64 -4.01 7.36
C LEU A 357 7.13 -4.78 6.13
N PRO A 358 7.59 -6.03 6.29
CA PRO A 358 8.28 -6.78 5.25
C PRO A 358 7.46 -6.94 3.96
N HIS A 359 6.15 -6.73 3.99
CA HIS A 359 5.32 -6.80 2.80
C HIS A 359 4.73 -5.45 2.33
N ARG A 360 4.94 -4.34 3.05
CA ARG A 360 4.21 -3.08 2.79
C ARG A 360 5.01 -1.82 3.16
N PRO A 361 4.96 -0.75 2.35
CA PRO A 361 5.48 0.55 2.77
C PRO A 361 4.63 1.13 3.90
N SER A 362 5.20 1.96 4.77
CA SER A 362 4.54 2.54 5.95
C SER A 362 3.22 3.27 5.65
N TRP A 363 3.08 3.86 4.46
CA TRP A 363 1.85 4.52 4.00
C TRP A 363 0.73 3.55 3.55
N ALA A 364 1.05 2.26 3.34
CA ALA A 364 0.08 1.23 2.98
C ALA A 364 -0.60 0.57 4.20
N VAL A 365 -0.11 0.82 5.41
CA VAL A 365 -0.85 0.58 6.66
C VAL A 365 -1.92 1.66 6.79
N ARG A 366 -2.91 1.62 5.89
CA ARG A 366 -3.99 2.61 5.89
C ARG A 366 -4.98 2.30 6.99
N GLY A 367 -4.77 2.82 8.19
CA GLY A 367 -5.76 3.21 9.23
C GLY A 367 -6.95 2.29 9.55
N ARG A 368 -7.00 1.07 9.02
CA ARG A 368 -8.12 0.13 9.03
C ARG A 368 -7.65 -1.30 9.20
N GLU A 369 -6.34 -1.56 9.23
CA GLU A 369 -5.85 -2.86 9.64
C GLU A 369 -6.00 -2.95 11.14
N VAL A 370 -6.81 -3.90 11.57
CA VAL A 370 -7.04 -4.15 12.98
C VAL A 370 -6.40 -5.50 13.30
N LEU A 371 -5.56 -5.47 14.32
CA LEU A 371 -5.06 -6.65 15.00
C LEU A 371 -6.13 -7.05 16.01
N GLU A 372 -6.75 -8.21 15.82
CA GLU A 372 -7.54 -8.83 16.87
C GLU A 372 -6.63 -9.67 17.75
N VAL A 373 -6.69 -9.43 19.07
CA VAL A 373 -5.94 -10.17 20.09
C VAL A 373 -6.94 -10.86 20.99
N ASN A 374 -6.84 -12.18 21.04
CA ASN A 374 -7.68 -13.05 21.86
C ASN A 374 -6.85 -13.68 22.99
N SER A 375 -7.45 -13.80 24.17
CA SER A 375 -6.93 -14.71 25.21
C SER A 375 -6.91 -16.15 24.66
N GLY A 376 -6.03 -17.02 25.15
CA GLY A 376 -5.91 -18.41 24.66
C GLY A 376 -7.21 -19.25 24.71
N ASP A 377 -8.19 -18.85 25.53
CA ASP A 377 -9.54 -19.43 25.58
C ASP A 377 -10.63 -18.64 24.84
N LYS A 378 -10.25 -17.56 24.15
CA LYS A 378 -11.11 -16.62 23.42
C LYS A 378 -12.22 -15.98 24.28
N SER A 379 -12.02 -15.91 25.60
CA SER A 379 -12.97 -15.25 26.51
C SER A 379 -12.85 -13.72 26.50
N GLU A 380 -11.69 -13.19 26.12
CA GLU A 380 -11.42 -11.77 25.96
C GLU A 380 -10.88 -11.50 24.55
N CYS A 381 -11.43 -10.48 23.90
CA CYS A 381 -11.12 -10.09 22.52
C CYS A 381 -10.94 -8.57 22.47
N VAL A 382 -9.78 -8.13 21.97
CA VAL A 382 -9.44 -6.71 21.84
C VAL A 382 -9.01 -6.42 20.41
N TRP A 383 -9.48 -5.29 19.88
CA TRP A 383 -9.19 -4.83 18.53
C TRP A 383 -8.28 -3.61 18.58
N VAL A 384 -7.08 -3.74 18.03
CA VAL A 384 -6.05 -2.69 18.03
C VAL A 384 -5.77 -2.25 16.61
N GLY A 385 -5.82 -0.94 16.35
CA GLY A 385 -5.35 -0.40 15.07
C GLY A 385 -3.86 -0.68 14.88
N PHE A 386 -3.51 -1.45 13.86
CA PHE A 386 -2.13 -1.91 13.66
C PHE A 386 -1.16 -0.74 13.42
N ALA A 387 -1.59 0.30 12.71
CA ALA A 387 -0.81 1.52 12.52
C ALA A 387 -0.37 2.16 13.86
N SER A 388 -1.29 2.28 14.81
CA SER A 388 -0.99 2.90 16.11
C SER A 388 -0.14 2.01 17.01
N LEU A 389 -0.28 0.69 16.87
CA LEU A 389 0.65 -0.24 17.52
C LEU A 389 2.07 -0.05 16.95
N MET A 390 2.21 0.11 15.63
CA MET A 390 3.50 0.35 15.00
C MET A 390 4.11 1.70 15.41
N GLU A 391 3.32 2.77 15.50
CA GLU A 391 3.78 4.08 15.99
C GLU A 391 4.38 3.98 17.40
N LEU A 392 3.69 3.27 18.32
CA LEU A 392 4.20 3.03 19.67
C LEU A 392 5.53 2.23 19.65
N ILE A 393 5.57 1.16 18.86
CA ILE A 393 6.77 0.33 18.74
C ILE A 393 7.94 1.15 18.22
N GLU A 394 7.73 1.99 17.22
CA GLU A 394 8.75 2.86 16.63
C GLU A 394 9.27 3.89 17.62
N GLU A 395 8.37 4.56 18.35
CA GLU A 395 8.72 5.57 19.36
C GLU A 395 9.63 4.99 20.44
N HIS A 396 9.31 3.79 20.94
CA HIS A 396 10.01 3.18 22.06
C HIS A 396 11.14 2.22 21.65
N TRP A 397 11.30 1.93 20.36
CA TRP A 397 12.27 0.96 19.84
C TRP A 397 13.70 1.14 20.39
N PRO A 398 14.27 2.36 20.43
CA PRO A 398 15.65 2.56 20.88
C PRO A 398 15.87 2.13 22.35
N ALA A 399 14.82 2.14 23.18
CA ALA A 399 14.87 1.79 24.58
C ALA A 399 14.76 0.28 24.85
N LEU A 400 14.30 -0.51 23.87
CA LEU A 400 14.10 -1.95 24.04
C LEU A 400 15.43 -2.71 24.06
N GLY A 401 15.55 -3.69 24.96
CA GLY A 401 16.63 -4.67 24.94
C GLY A 401 16.43 -5.74 23.86
N ALA A 402 17.47 -6.52 23.57
CA ALA A 402 17.41 -7.56 22.52
C ALA A 402 16.27 -8.58 22.71
N PRO A 403 15.97 -9.09 23.94
CA PRO A 403 14.85 -10.01 24.14
C PRO A 403 13.47 -9.37 23.88
N GLN A 404 13.30 -8.10 24.24
CA GLN A 404 12.05 -7.37 23.99
C GLN A 404 11.86 -7.09 22.50
N ARG A 405 12.93 -6.68 21.81
CA ARG A 405 12.92 -6.49 20.35
C ARG A 405 12.50 -7.79 19.66
N ALA A 406 13.12 -8.92 20.01
CA ALA A 406 12.76 -10.21 19.44
C ALA A 406 11.29 -10.61 19.66
N ALA A 407 10.70 -10.24 20.80
CA ALA A 407 9.29 -10.50 21.06
C ALA A 407 8.37 -9.66 20.15
N VAL A 408 8.65 -8.37 20.03
CA VAL A 408 7.91 -7.45 19.14
C VAL A 408 8.08 -7.85 17.68
N ASP A 409 9.29 -8.27 17.30
CA ASP A 409 9.58 -8.79 15.98
C ASP A 409 8.72 -10.03 15.67
N GLY A 410 8.63 -10.96 16.62
CA GLY A 410 7.78 -12.14 16.51
C GLY A 410 6.29 -11.82 16.34
N LEU A 411 5.78 -10.75 17.00
CA LEU A 411 4.40 -10.28 16.82
C LEU A 411 4.17 -9.75 15.40
N ILE A 412 5.06 -8.89 14.91
CA ILE A 412 4.92 -8.27 13.58
C ILE A 412 5.02 -9.33 12.49
N ALA A 413 5.99 -10.23 12.58
CA ALA A 413 6.16 -11.32 11.61
C ALA A 413 4.93 -12.24 11.58
N ALA A 414 4.44 -12.66 12.76
CA ALA A 414 3.26 -13.50 12.85
C ALA A 414 2.01 -12.79 12.31
N TYR A 415 1.86 -11.48 12.55
CA TYR A 415 0.78 -10.72 11.96
C TYR A 415 0.90 -10.68 10.43
N GLU A 416 2.06 -10.36 9.89
CA GLU A 416 2.29 -10.25 8.44
C GLU A 416 2.02 -11.58 7.70
N GLU A 417 2.31 -12.73 8.33
CA GLU A 417 2.06 -14.07 7.77
C GLU A 417 0.58 -14.50 7.80
N ILE A 418 -0.28 -13.81 8.56
CA ILE A 418 -1.72 -14.12 8.60
C ILE A 418 -2.44 -13.60 7.35
N ASP A 419 -3.36 -14.40 6.79
CA ASP A 419 -4.24 -13.97 5.70
C ASP A 419 -5.60 -13.47 6.19
N TYR A 420 -6.26 -12.61 5.39
CA TYR A 420 -7.60 -12.09 5.68
C TYR A 420 -8.71 -13.12 5.45
N TYR A 421 -8.50 -14.07 4.54
CA TYR A 421 -9.50 -15.01 4.06
C TYR A 421 -8.89 -16.38 3.86
N ASP A 422 -9.70 -17.43 4.00
CA ASP A 422 -9.34 -18.81 3.70
C ASP A 422 -9.27 -19.01 2.17
N GLU A 423 -8.22 -18.45 1.55
CA GLU A 423 -8.07 -18.40 0.09
C GLU A 423 -7.21 -19.54 -0.49
N GLY A 424 -6.83 -20.52 0.33
CA GLY A 424 -6.21 -21.77 -0.14
C GLY A 424 -4.69 -21.71 -0.36
N ASP A 425 -4.05 -20.57 -0.12
CA ASP A 425 -2.59 -20.38 -0.23
C ASP A 425 -1.81 -21.01 0.94
N GLY A 426 -2.51 -21.65 1.89
CA GLY A 426 -1.92 -22.39 3.00
C GLY A 426 -1.34 -21.54 4.13
N ARG A 427 -1.49 -20.20 4.06
CA ARG A 427 -1.12 -19.30 5.15
C ARG A 427 -2.14 -19.39 6.29
N PRO A 428 -1.70 -19.25 7.55
CA PRO A 428 -2.59 -19.37 8.68
C PRO A 428 -3.52 -18.16 8.79
N LEU A 429 -4.77 -18.36 9.20
CA LEU A 429 -5.72 -17.25 9.50
C LEU A 429 -5.52 -16.66 10.90
N ARG A 430 -4.68 -17.31 11.70
CA ARG A 430 -4.39 -16.95 13.09
C ARG A 430 -3.00 -17.41 13.48
N ALA A 431 -2.35 -16.70 14.40
CA ALA A 431 -1.09 -17.11 14.98
C ALA A 431 -1.16 -17.13 16.51
N GLU A 432 -0.55 -18.14 17.12
CA GLU A 432 -0.45 -18.26 18.57
C GLU A 432 0.92 -17.73 19.03
N LEU A 433 0.92 -16.75 19.93
CA LEU A 433 2.12 -16.09 20.42
C LEU A 433 2.29 -16.28 21.93
N ARG A 434 3.55 -16.39 22.37
CA ARG A 434 3.90 -16.46 23.80
C ARG A 434 3.66 -15.12 24.47
N ARG A 435 2.93 -15.15 25.58
CA ARG A 435 2.49 -13.92 26.26
C ARG A 435 3.61 -13.22 27.02
N ALA A 436 4.40 -13.97 27.80
CA ALA A 436 5.39 -13.39 28.70
C ALA A 436 6.46 -12.52 27.99
N PRO A 437 7.02 -12.92 26.82
CA PRO A 437 7.95 -12.05 26.08
C PRO A 437 7.30 -10.76 25.58
N LEU A 438 6.06 -10.82 25.09
CA LEU A 438 5.33 -9.65 24.61
C LEU A 438 4.97 -8.70 25.75
N ARG A 439 4.48 -9.24 26.87
CA ARG A 439 4.25 -8.47 28.10
C ARG A 439 5.50 -7.70 28.51
N ALA A 440 6.64 -8.39 28.61
CA ALA A 440 7.91 -7.76 29.00
C ALA A 440 8.38 -6.68 28.01
N ALA A 441 8.07 -6.81 26.73
CA ALA A 441 8.36 -5.78 25.74
C ALA A 441 7.46 -4.55 25.92
N PHE A 442 6.16 -4.75 26.16
CA PHE A 442 5.19 -3.67 26.35
C PHE A 442 5.42 -2.93 27.69
N GLU A 443 5.79 -3.65 28.77
CA GLU A 443 6.25 -3.07 30.04
C GLU A 443 7.48 -2.17 29.82
N ALA A 444 8.43 -2.59 28.97
CA ALA A 444 9.61 -1.79 28.63
C ALA A 444 9.29 -0.55 27.78
N MET A 445 8.16 -0.54 27.07
CA MET A 445 7.62 0.65 26.38
C MET A 445 6.88 1.60 27.35
N GLY A 446 6.76 1.24 28.63
CA GLY A 446 6.09 2.07 29.64
C GLY A 446 4.58 1.85 29.73
N LEU A 447 4.05 0.76 29.18
CA LEU A 447 2.66 0.35 29.41
C LEU A 447 2.53 -0.32 30.78
N ASP A 448 1.56 0.13 31.56
CA ASP A 448 1.18 -0.48 32.84
C ASP A 448 -0.35 -0.55 33.00
N ASP A 449 -0.82 -1.21 34.05
CA ASP A 449 -2.26 -1.41 34.31
C ASP A 449 -2.98 -0.11 34.70
N GLU A 450 -2.23 0.93 35.10
CA GLU A 450 -2.72 2.24 35.52
C GLU A 450 -2.66 3.28 34.39
N ALA A 451 -2.04 2.93 33.25
CA ALA A 451 -1.89 3.77 32.08
C ALA A 451 -3.27 4.18 31.58
N ALA A 452 -3.49 5.48 31.58
CA ALA A 452 -4.81 5.99 31.35
C ALA A 452 -5.20 5.85 29.86
N PRO A 453 -6.44 5.49 29.53
CA PRO A 453 -6.88 5.10 28.18
C PRO A 453 -6.81 6.20 27.10
N TYR A 454 -6.29 7.37 27.45
CA TYR A 454 -6.14 8.55 26.60
C TYR A 454 -4.71 8.78 26.08
N TRP A 455 -3.72 8.00 26.51
CA TRP A 455 -2.40 7.95 25.85
C TRP A 455 -2.41 6.84 24.80
N LEU A 456 -2.20 7.21 23.52
CA LEU A 456 -2.14 6.32 22.35
C LEU A 456 -3.21 5.22 22.33
N ASN A 457 -4.41 5.56 21.83
CA ASN A 457 -5.48 4.62 21.51
C ASN A 457 -5.74 3.56 22.60
N GLY A 458 -6.60 3.86 23.60
CA GLY A 458 -6.88 3.01 24.77
C GLY A 458 -7.14 1.50 24.53
N ARG A 459 -7.34 1.07 23.28
CA ARG A 459 -7.28 -0.33 22.84
C ARG A 459 -5.90 -1.00 23.00
N ILE A 460 -4.79 -0.27 22.92
CA ILE A 460 -3.44 -0.81 23.17
C ILE A 460 -3.28 -1.16 24.66
N VAL A 461 -3.82 -0.33 25.56
CA VAL A 461 -3.86 -0.62 27.01
C VAL A 461 -4.76 -1.83 27.28
N GLU A 462 -5.89 -1.97 26.58
CA GLU A 462 -6.73 -3.17 26.67
C GLU A 462 -6.01 -4.43 26.17
N MET A 463 -5.25 -4.35 25.08
CA MET A 463 -4.39 -5.45 24.63
C MET A 463 -3.35 -5.81 25.68
N TYR A 464 -2.72 -4.82 26.32
CA TYR A 464 -1.79 -5.06 27.41
C TYR A 464 -2.45 -5.78 28.60
N LYS A 465 -3.71 -5.48 28.92
CA LYS A 465 -4.46 -6.23 29.96
C LYS A 465 -4.65 -7.70 29.60
N VAL A 466 -4.93 -8.00 28.33
CA VAL A 466 -4.94 -9.40 27.84
C VAL A 466 -3.55 -10.04 28.00
N LEU A 467 -2.47 -9.28 27.77
CA LEU A 467 -1.10 -9.71 28.08
C LEU A 467 -0.78 -9.79 29.59
N CYS A 468 -1.61 -9.25 30.49
CA CYS A 468 -1.45 -9.33 31.94
C CYS A 468 -2.28 -10.45 32.59
N ASP A 469 -3.26 -11.02 31.88
CA ASP A 469 -4.11 -12.09 32.41
C ASP A 469 -3.40 -13.45 32.53
N GLU A 470 -2.84 -13.75 33.71
CA GLU A 470 -2.10 -14.99 34.07
C GLU A 470 -2.85 -16.32 33.88
N ARG A 471 -4.11 -16.32 33.45
CA ARG A 471 -4.86 -17.55 33.16
C ARG A 471 -4.30 -18.36 31.99
N HIS A 472 -3.61 -17.71 31.05
CA HIS A 472 -3.09 -18.35 29.82
C HIS A 472 -1.65 -17.96 29.48
N ASP A 473 -0.87 -18.91 28.97
CA ASP A 473 0.54 -18.73 28.57
C ASP A 473 0.70 -18.11 27.17
N THR A 474 -0.37 -18.12 26.36
CA THR A 474 -0.39 -17.69 24.97
C THR A 474 -1.58 -16.79 24.66
N ILE A 475 -1.43 -16.01 23.59
CA ILE A 475 -2.50 -15.22 22.95
C ILE A 475 -2.66 -15.68 21.51
N ASP A 476 -3.87 -15.58 20.99
CA ASP A 476 -4.17 -15.76 19.58
C ASP A 476 -4.28 -14.39 18.92
N ILE A 477 -3.65 -14.21 17.77
CA ILE A 477 -3.80 -13.01 16.95
C ILE A 477 -4.44 -13.32 15.59
N GLU A 478 -5.29 -12.41 15.11
CA GLU A 478 -6.00 -12.52 13.84
C GLU A 478 -5.98 -11.16 13.09
N LYS A 479 -6.07 -11.19 11.75
CA LYS A 479 -6.25 -9.98 10.92
C LYS A 479 -7.74 -9.71 10.71
N VAL A 480 -8.18 -8.52 11.09
CA VAL A 480 -9.57 -8.06 10.87
C VAL A 480 -9.59 -6.71 10.14
N TRP A 481 -10.66 -6.51 9.37
CA TRP A 481 -10.94 -5.22 8.73
C TRP A 481 -11.58 -4.26 9.74
N GLY A 482 -10.91 -3.13 9.96
CA GLY A 482 -11.46 -1.96 10.61
C GLY A 482 -12.49 -1.28 9.70
N TRP A 483 -13.66 -0.99 10.26
CA TRP A 483 -14.78 -0.33 9.58
C TRP A 483 -14.54 1.17 9.43
#